data_AF-A0A2V9SLC7-F1
#
_entry.id   AF-A0A2V9SLC7-F1
#
_cell.length_a   1.000
_cell.length_b   1.000
_cell.length_c   1.000
_cell.angle_alpha   90.00
_cell.angle_beta   90.00
_cell.angle_gamma   90.00
#
_symmetry.space_group_name_H-M   'P 1'
#
loop_
_entity.id
_entity.type
_entity.pdbx_description
1 polymer ?
#
loop_
_entity_poly.entity_id
_entity_poly.type
_entity_poly.pdbx_seq_one_letter_code
_entity_poly.pdbx_strand_id
1 'polypeptide(L)'
;MLWTVYQNLPFEQRLEKVAEAGYHAVELVKEFENWSTADFQRANAKKRSLGITFDATAGVWTGIADPSGRDKFVADLRNFLQIAEKLECPAIIVLSGNRVEGVSRDAHHQACIEALKRGADVAAKQNIRLLLENIDQEENPNYYLTSVAEGFDIIRKVDHPHVKFLYDTMSKLLKET
;
A
#
# COMPACT_ATOMS: atom_id res chain seq x y z
N MET A 1 -6.05 -1.64 -9.62
CA MET A 1 -6.25 -2.71 -8.63
C MET A 1 -6.61 -4.02 -9.32
N LEU A 2 -5.71 -5.00 -9.37
CA LEU A 2 -6.00 -6.27 -10.04
C LEU A 2 -7.06 -7.08 -9.27
N TRP A 3 -7.07 -6.98 -7.93
CA TRP A 3 -7.92 -7.75 -7.04
C TRP A 3 -9.43 -7.53 -7.25
N THR A 4 -9.86 -6.47 -7.93
CA THR A 4 -11.28 -6.18 -8.19
C THR A 4 -11.79 -6.71 -9.54
N VAL A 5 -10.89 -7.17 -10.43
CA VAL A 5 -11.23 -7.58 -11.80
C VAL A 5 -10.70 -8.97 -12.14
N TYR A 6 -11.45 -9.67 -13.01
CA TYR A 6 -11.06 -10.98 -13.55
C TYR A 6 -10.72 -12.04 -12.49
N GLN A 7 -11.29 -11.95 -11.29
CA GLN A 7 -10.95 -12.78 -10.11
C GLN A 7 -11.07 -14.29 -10.35
N ASN A 8 -11.94 -14.71 -11.28
CA ASN A 8 -12.19 -16.12 -11.60
C ASN A 8 -11.19 -16.71 -12.61
N LEU A 9 -10.23 -15.90 -13.10
CA LEU A 9 -9.21 -16.36 -14.04
C LEU A 9 -7.88 -16.66 -13.31
N PRO A 10 -7.06 -17.59 -13.84
CA PRO A 10 -5.67 -17.74 -13.43
C PRO A 10 -4.91 -16.41 -13.51
N PHE A 11 -3.94 -16.19 -12.62
CA PHE A 11 -3.25 -14.91 -12.46
C PHE A 11 -2.68 -14.35 -13.77
N GLU A 12 -2.00 -15.18 -14.56
CA GLU A 12 -1.41 -14.78 -15.83
C GLU A 12 -2.47 -14.34 -16.85
N GLN A 13 -3.64 -14.99 -16.87
CA GLN A 13 -4.76 -14.60 -17.74
C GLN A 13 -5.40 -13.28 -17.29
N ARG A 14 -5.37 -12.96 -15.99
CA ARG A 14 -5.79 -11.64 -15.50
C ARG A 14 -4.90 -10.55 -16.07
N LEU A 15 -3.59 -10.77 -16.12
CA LEU A 15 -2.65 -9.82 -16.74
C LEU A 15 -2.89 -9.68 -18.25
N GLU A 16 -3.17 -10.77 -18.97
CA GLU A 16 -3.53 -10.73 -20.39
C GLU A 16 -4.76 -9.87 -20.63
N LYS A 17 -5.82 -10.03 -19.83
CA LYS A 17 -7.05 -9.21 -19.94
C LYS A 17 -6.79 -7.73 -19.67
N VAL A 18 -5.93 -7.41 -18.70
CA VAL A 18 -5.52 -6.04 -18.42
C VAL A 18 -4.75 -5.43 -19.61
N ALA A 19 -3.81 -6.17 -20.20
CA ALA A 19 -3.07 -5.72 -21.37
C ALA A 19 -3.97 -5.55 -22.61
N GLU A 20 -4.89 -6.48 -22.85
CA GLU A 20 -5.90 -6.39 -23.92
C GLU A 20 -6.77 -5.14 -23.78
N ALA A 21 -7.07 -4.73 -22.55
CA ALA A 21 -7.81 -3.51 -22.25
C ALA A 21 -6.96 -2.22 -22.35
N GLY A 22 -5.66 -2.33 -22.67
CA GLY A 22 -4.76 -1.19 -22.90
C GLY A 22 -4.04 -0.67 -21.65
N TYR A 23 -4.11 -1.37 -20.52
CA TYR A 23 -3.44 -0.99 -19.28
C TYR A 23 -2.04 -1.61 -19.17
N HIS A 24 -1.11 -0.86 -18.60
CA HIS A 24 0.31 -1.23 -18.50
C HIS A 24 0.84 -1.22 -17.05
N ALA A 25 -0.03 -1.02 -16.08
CA ALA A 25 0.30 -0.99 -14.67
C ALA A 25 -0.83 -1.64 -13.86
N VAL A 26 -0.47 -2.49 -12.90
CA VAL A 26 -1.42 -3.11 -11.98
C VAL A 26 -0.92 -2.98 -10.54
N GLU A 27 -1.89 -2.93 -9.63
CA GLU A 27 -1.65 -3.02 -8.20
C GLU A 27 -2.06 -4.41 -7.71
N LEU A 28 -1.25 -4.99 -6.84
CA LEU A 28 -1.48 -6.29 -6.22
C LEU A 28 -1.72 -6.12 -4.71
N VAL A 29 -2.50 -7.01 -4.11
CA VAL A 29 -2.81 -6.94 -2.67
C VAL A 29 -2.55 -8.29 -2.01
N LYS A 30 -3.21 -9.34 -2.48
CA LYS A 30 -3.13 -10.70 -1.87
C LYS A 30 -2.82 -11.79 -2.86
N GLU A 31 -2.70 -11.46 -4.15
CA GLU A 31 -2.51 -12.42 -5.23
C GLU A 31 -1.29 -13.33 -5.04
N PHE A 32 -0.28 -12.85 -4.30
CA PHE A 32 1.02 -13.51 -4.10
C PHE A 32 1.20 -14.15 -2.72
N GLU A 33 0.19 -14.14 -1.83
CA GLU A 33 0.33 -14.63 -0.43
C GLU A 33 0.85 -16.08 -0.34
N ASN A 34 0.46 -16.93 -1.30
CA ASN A 34 0.82 -18.35 -1.34
C ASN A 34 1.81 -18.70 -2.47
N TRP A 35 2.49 -17.71 -3.04
CA TRP A 35 3.42 -17.94 -4.14
C TRP A 35 4.74 -18.57 -3.67
N SER A 36 5.11 -19.65 -4.34
CA SER A 36 6.47 -20.16 -4.38
C SER A 36 7.39 -19.22 -5.19
N THR A 37 8.71 -19.40 -5.06
CA THR A 37 9.69 -18.69 -5.90
C THR A 37 9.41 -18.85 -7.40
N ALA A 38 8.94 -20.02 -7.83
CA ALA A 38 8.60 -20.26 -9.23
C ALA A 38 7.37 -19.44 -9.67
N ASP A 39 6.39 -19.21 -8.78
CA ASP A 39 5.21 -18.41 -9.09
C ASP A 39 5.59 -16.93 -9.29
N PHE A 40 6.46 -16.37 -8.43
CA PHE A 40 7.02 -15.02 -8.63
C PHE A 40 7.73 -14.90 -9.98
N GLN A 41 8.56 -15.88 -10.35
CA GLN A 41 9.28 -15.89 -11.62
C GLN A 41 8.32 -15.93 -12.82
N ARG A 42 7.27 -16.76 -12.77
CA ARG A 42 6.26 -16.82 -13.84
C ARG A 42 5.47 -15.52 -13.95
N ALA A 43 5.04 -14.94 -12.83
CA ALA A 43 4.35 -13.66 -12.80
C ALA A 43 5.22 -12.54 -13.40
N ASN A 44 6.50 -12.46 -13.02
CA ASN A 44 7.42 -11.45 -13.54
C ASN A 44 7.75 -11.66 -15.02
N ALA A 45 7.88 -12.91 -15.47
CA ALA A 45 8.06 -13.20 -16.90
C ALA A 45 6.83 -12.78 -17.71
N LYS A 46 5.62 -13.09 -17.20
CA LYS A 46 4.36 -12.72 -17.85
C LYS A 46 4.18 -11.20 -17.90
N LYS A 47 4.36 -10.46 -16.79
CA LYS A 47 4.22 -8.99 -16.80
C LYS A 47 5.17 -8.34 -17.81
N ARG A 48 6.42 -8.82 -17.90
CA ARG A 48 7.39 -8.32 -18.89
C ARG A 48 6.97 -8.61 -20.33
N SER A 49 6.49 -9.83 -20.62
CA SER A 49 6.02 -10.18 -21.98
C SER A 49 4.83 -9.33 -22.45
N LEU A 50 4.06 -8.78 -21.51
CA LEU A 50 2.88 -7.95 -21.76
C LEU A 50 3.16 -6.44 -21.65
N GLY A 51 4.39 -6.04 -21.30
CA GLY A 51 4.70 -4.63 -21.02
C GLY A 51 3.98 -4.07 -19.78
N ILE A 52 3.60 -4.94 -18.84
CA ILE A 52 2.94 -4.57 -17.59
C ILE A 52 3.97 -4.37 -16.46
N THR A 53 3.71 -3.38 -15.61
CA THR A 53 4.40 -3.15 -14.35
C THR A 53 3.49 -3.47 -13.16
N PHE A 54 4.08 -3.93 -12.05
CA PHE A 54 3.42 -3.93 -10.75
C PHE A 54 3.79 -2.60 -10.09
N ASP A 55 2.86 -1.64 -10.03
CA ASP A 55 3.18 -0.24 -9.66
C ASP A 55 3.16 0.00 -8.15
N ALA A 56 2.24 -0.66 -7.46
CA ALA A 56 2.13 -0.65 -6.01
C ALA A 56 1.63 -2.01 -5.49
N THR A 57 1.93 -2.29 -4.23
CA THR A 57 1.36 -3.45 -3.53
C THR A 57 0.99 -3.13 -2.09
N ALA A 58 -0.05 -3.77 -1.57
CA ALA A 58 -0.32 -3.84 -0.14
C ALA A 58 0.23 -5.16 0.45
N GLY A 59 0.40 -5.21 1.77
CA GLY A 59 0.86 -6.42 2.46
C GLY A 59 1.51 -6.19 3.83
N VAL A 60 1.74 -4.93 4.19
CA VAL A 60 2.05 -4.52 5.57
C VAL A 60 0.76 -4.06 6.24
N TRP A 61 0.17 -4.94 7.06
CA TRP A 61 -1.15 -4.71 7.67
C TRP A 61 -1.11 -4.04 9.04
N THR A 62 0.09 -3.85 9.63
CA THR A 62 0.23 -3.14 10.89
C THR A 62 -0.03 -1.65 10.68
N GLY A 63 -1.11 -1.15 11.28
CA GLY A 63 -1.51 0.25 11.20
C GLY A 63 -0.50 1.17 11.90
N ILE A 64 -0.16 2.28 11.23
CA ILE A 64 0.84 3.23 11.72
C ILE A 64 0.31 4.29 12.69
N ALA A 65 -1.01 4.38 12.87
CA ALA A 65 -1.62 5.35 13.77
C ALA A 65 -1.52 4.94 15.25
N ASP A 66 -1.34 3.66 15.56
CA ASP A 66 -1.14 3.21 16.95
C ASP A 66 0.28 3.58 17.43
N PRO A 67 0.42 4.44 18.47
CA PRO A 67 1.74 4.80 19.00
C PRO A 67 2.57 3.60 19.48
N SER A 68 1.92 2.53 19.92
CA SER A 68 2.56 1.29 20.39
C SER A 68 2.97 0.34 19.24
N GLY A 69 2.37 0.50 18.06
CA GLY A 69 2.57 -0.40 16.90
C GLY A 69 3.82 -0.11 16.08
N ARG A 70 4.56 0.95 16.37
CA ARG A 70 5.64 1.47 15.52
C ARG A 70 6.76 0.47 15.22
N ASP A 71 7.27 -0.20 16.25
CA ASP A 71 8.37 -1.15 16.08
C ASP A 71 7.91 -2.41 15.33
N LYS A 72 6.66 -2.82 15.56
CA LYS A 72 6.03 -3.89 14.79
C LYS A 72 5.88 -3.50 13.31
N PHE A 73 5.42 -2.29 13.01
CA PHE A 73 5.32 -1.80 11.62
C PHE A 73 6.67 -1.86 10.92
N VAL A 74 7.74 -1.38 11.56
CA VAL A 74 9.09 -1.41 10.96
C VAL A 74 9.58 -2.85 10.75
N ALA A 75 9.31 -3.76 11.69
CA ALA A 75 9.65 -5.17 11.55
C ALA A 75 8.89 -5.84 10.39
N ASP A 76 7.58 -5.63 10.32
CA ASP A 76 6.74 -6.17 9.25
C ASP A 76 7.14 -5.60 7.89
N LEU A 77 7.45 -4.30 7.82
CA LEU A 77 7.96 -3.66 6.60
C LEU A 77 9.27 -4.31 6.15
N ARG A 78 10.23 -4.55 7.04
CA ARG A 78 11.50 -5.24 6.68
C ARG A 78 11.27 -6.62 6.08
N ASN A 79 10.32 -7.38 6.64
CA ASN A 79 9.98 -8.69 6.10
C ASN A 79 9.32 -8.56 4.73
N PHE A 80 8.38 -7.61 4.59
CA PHE A 80 7.62 -7.43 3.36
C PHE A 80 8.45 -6.85 2.20
N LEU A 81 9.52 -6.09 2.49
CA LEU A 81 10.45 -5.61 1.46
C LEU A 81 11.05 -6.76 0.63
N GLN A 82 11.28 -7.94 1.22
CA GLN A 82 11.73 -9.12 0.47
C GLN A 82 10.69 -9.61 -0.55
N ILE A 83 9.40 -9.42 -0.25
CA ILE A 83 8.31 -9.76 -1.16
C ILE A 83 8.19 -8.69 -2.25
N ALA A 84 8.27 -7.41 -1.89
CA ALA A 84 8.27 -6.31 -2.86
C ALA A 84 9.43 -6.44 -3.87
N GLU A 85 10.61 -6.87 -3.42
CA GLU A 85 11.76 -7.19 -4.27
C GLU A 85 11.45 -8.33 -5.24
N LYS A 86 10.90 -9.45 -4.74
CA LYS A 86 10.48 -10.58 -5.60
C LYS A 86 9.40 -10.21 -6.62
N LEU A 87 8.52 -9.26 -6.28
CA LEU A 87 7.51 -8.72 -7.19
C LEU A 87 8.08 -7.72 -8.19
N GLU A 88 9.30 -7.21 -7.97
CA GLU A 88 9.85 -6.05 -8.68
C GLU A 88 8.88 -4.86 -8.62
N CYS A 89 8.28 -4.64 -7.45
CA CYS A 89 7.28 -3.60 -7.20
C CYS A 89 7.94 -2.41 -6.49
N PRO A 90 7.82 -1.18 -7.03
CA PRO A 90 8.56 -0.02 -6.52
C PRO A 90 7.85 0.70 -5.36
N ALA A 91 6.65 0.27 -4.96
CA ALA A 91 5.88 0.97 -3.94
C ALA A 91 5.04 0.04 -3.06
N ILE A 92 4.96 0.39 -1.78
CA ILE A 92 4.16 -0.31 -0.76
C ILE A 92 3.11 0.65 -0.21
N ILE A 93 1.86 0.20 -0.21
CA ILE A 93 0.74 0.91 0.42
C ILE A 93 0.83 0.72 1.94
N VAL A 94 0.74 1.82 2.68
CA VAL A 94 0.81 1.87 4.13
C VAL A 94 -0.52 2.40 4.67
N LEU A 95 -1.15 1.58 5.51
CA LEU A 95 -2.43 1.90 6.14
C LEU A 95 -2.21 2.55 7.51
N SER A 96 -3.01 3.56 7.85
CA SER A 96 -3.02 4.13 9.19
C SER A 96 -3.55 3.15 10.23
N GLY A 97 -4.44 2.24 9.83
CA GLY A 97 -5.20 1.40 10.74
C GLY A 97 -6.28 2.18 11.49
N ASN A 98 -6.87 1.51 12.48
CA ASN A 98 -7.98 2.03 13.27
C ASN A 98 -7.50 2.98 14.39
N ARG A 99 -8.44 3.82 14.84
CA ARG A 99 -8.29 4.59 16.08
C ARG A 99 -8.19 3.64 17.27
N VAL A 100 -7.39 4.02 18.26
CA VAL A 100 -7.18 3.24 19.49
C VAL A 100 -7.85 3.96 20.65
N GLU A 101 -8.66 3.24 21.41
CA GLU A 101 -9.39 3.80 22.56
C GLU A 101 -8.42 4.44 23.56
N GLY A 102 -8.76 5.65 24.04
CA GLY A 102 -7.92 6.41 24.97
C GLY A 102 -6.70 7.11 24.36
N VAL A 103 -6.44 6.96 23.05
CA VAL A 103 -5.38 7.70 22.35
C VAL A 103 -5.96 8.96 21.70
N SER A 104 -5.31 10.11 21.91
CA SER A 104 -5.75 11.36 21.32
C SER A 104 -5.52 11.39 19.80
N ARG A 105 -6.29 12.22 19.08
CA ARG A 105 -6.09 12.40 17.64
C ARG A 105 -4.68 12.89 17.32
N ASP A 106 -4.14 13.82 18.10
CA ASP A 106 -2.78 14.32 17.92
C ASP A 106 -1.73 13.23 18.15
N ALA A 107 -1.94 12.33 19.12
CA ALA A 107 -1.03 11.22 19.35
C ALA A 107 -1.02 10.23 18.17
N HIS A 108 -2.18 9.95 17.58
CA HIS A 108 -2.26 9.17 16.34
C HIS A 108 -1.55 9.87 15.18
N HIS A 109 -1.74 11.18 15.04
CA HIS A 109 -1.10 11.97 14.00
C HIS A 109 0.42 11.91 14.09
N GLN A 110 0.97 12.09 15.30
CA GLN A 110 2.40 11.98 15.54
C GLN A 110 2.91 10.55 15.34
N ALA A 111 2.13 9.54 15.74
CA ALA A 111 2.48 8.14 15.49
C ALA A 111 2.65 7.84 14.00
N CYS A 112 1.74 8.33 13.14
CA CYS A 112 1.85 8.20 11.69
C CYS A 112 3.15 8.82 11.16
N ILE A 113 3.46 10.06 11.58
CA ILE A 113 4.68 10.76 11.13
C ILE A 113 5.94 9.99 11.54
N GLU A 114 6.03 9.58 12.80
CA GLU A 114 7.19 8.90 13.33
C GLU A 114 7.37 7.50 12.72
N ALA A 115 6.28 6.76 12.51
CA ALA A 115 6.30 5.47 11.84
C ALA A 115 6.74 5.61 10.38
N LEU A 116 6.23 6.59 9.64
CA LEU A 116 6.61 6.82 8.24
C LEU A 116 8.06 7.27 8.11
N LYS A 117 8.58 8.13 9.00
CA LYS A 117 10.01 8.50 9.02
C LYS A 117 10.89 7.28 9.17
N ARG A 118 10.62 6.43 10.18
CA ARG A 118 11.38 5.18 10.40
C ARG A 118 11.22 4.19 9.25
N GLY A 119 10.00 4.05 8.72
CA GLY A 119 9.72 3.16 7.60
C GLY A 119 10.44 3.62 6.34
N ALA A 120 10.49 4.92 6.09
CA ALA A 120 11.14 5.51 4.93
C ALA A 120 12.65 5.24 4.92
N ASP A 121 13.33 5.37 6.06
CA ASP A 121 14.76 5.05 6.19
C ASP A 121 15.05 3.58 5.83
N VAL A 122 14.10 2.67 6.09
CA VAL A 122 14.23 1.26 5.76
C VAL A 122 13.92 1.02 4.27
N ALA A 123 12.81 1.57 3.76
CA ALA A 123 12.37 1.38 2.38
C ALA A 123 13.32 2.02 1.35
N ALA A 124 13.91 3.17 1.69
CA ALA A 124 14.84 3.89 0.81
C ALA A 124 16.10 3.08 0.47
N LYS A 125 16.54 2.18 1.36
CA LYS A 125 17.69 1.29 1.12
C LYS A 125 17.47 0.34 -0.07
N GLN A 126 16.21 0.08 -0.41
CA GLN A 126 15.82 -0.75 -1.55
C GLN A 126 15.14 0.06 -2.66
N ASN A 127 15.23 1.40 -2.60
CA ASN A 127 14.58 2.31 -3.55
C ASN A 127 13.05 2.12 -3.64
N ILE A 128 12.41 1.67 -2.56
CA ILE A 128 10.95 1.46 -2.50
C ILE A 128 10.27 2.70 -1.90
N ARG A 129 9.11 3.07 -2.45
CA ARG A 129 8.27 4.16 -1.96
C ARG A 129 7.22 3.64 -0.96
N LEU A 130 6.94 4.42 0.07
CA LEU A 130 5.80 4.21 0.96
C LEU A 130 4.67 5.14 0.54
N LEU A 131 3.48 4.58 0.33
CA LEU A 131 2.30 5.30 -0.10
C LEU A 131 1.28 5.30 1.06
N LEU A 132 1.15 6.43 1.76
CA LEU A 132 0.17 6.57 2.82
C LEU A 132 -1.23 6.73 2.20
N GLU A 133 -2.13 5.83 2.55
CA GLU A 133 -3.51 5.83 2.02
C GLU A 133 -4.52 6.24 3.09
N ASN A 134 -5.42 7.14 2.71
CA ASN A 134 -6.65 7.38 3.46
C ASN A 134 -7.73 6.39 3.02
N ILE A 135 -8.56 5.93 3.95
CA ILE A 135 -9.74 5.10 3.66
C ILE A 135 -10.97 5.90 4.03
N ASP A 136 -12.08 5.73 3.29
CA ASP A 136 -13.32 6.43 3.63
C ASP A 136 -13.93 5.92 4.94
N GLN A 137 -14.63 6.82 5.63
CA GLN A 137 -15.31 6.49 6.87
C GLN A 137 -16.48 5.50 6.66
N GLU A 138 -17.11 5.48 5.49
CA GLU A 138 -18.18 4.52 5.15
C GLU A 138 -17.62 3.11 4.96
N GLU A 139 -16.42 3.00 4.38
CA GLU A 139 -15.74 1.72 4.23
C GLU A 139 -15.25 1.19 5.58
N ASN A 140 -14.67 2.06 6.41
CA ASN A 140 -14.26 1.70 7.76
C ASN A 140 -14.50 2.86 8.75
N PRO A 141 -15.60 2.80 9.53
CA PRO A 141 -15.94 3.83 10.49
C PRO A 141 -14.89 4.05 11.57
N ASN A 142 -14.07 3.04 11.86
CA ASN A 142 -13.06 3.06 12.91
C ASN A 142 -11.68 3.50 12.40
N TYR A 143 -11.50 3.69 11.09
CA TYR A 143 -10.22 4.08 10.50
C TYR A 143 -9.75 5.46 10.99
N TYR A 144 -8.45 5.61 11.20
CA TYR A 144 -7.89 6.87 11.69
C TYR A 144 -7.82 7.95 10.60
N LEU A 145 -7.15 7.65 9.48
CA LEU A 145 -6.85 8.62 8.44
C LEU A 145 -7.93 8.63 7.37
N THR A 146 -9.02 9.35 7.61
CA THR A 146 -10.09 9.54 6.62
C THR A 146 -9.97 10.86 5.85
N SER A 147 -9.21 11.83 6.38
CA SER A 147 -9.03 13.15 5.79
C SER A 147 -7.82 13.20 4.85
N VAL A 148 -8.07 13.57 3.60
CA VAL A 148 -7.01 13.85 2.61
C VAL A 148 -6.13 15.02 3.03
N ALA A 149 -6.72 16.08 3.58
CA ALA A 149 -5.97 17.25 4.01
C ALA A 149 -4.97 16.90 5.12
N GLU A 150 -5.40 16.05 6.05
CA GLU A 150 -4.52 15.53 7.11
C GLU A 150 -3.46 14.59 6.57
N GLY A 151 -3.79 13.74 5.60
CA GLY A 151 -2.82 12.89 4.92
C GLY A 151 -1.69 13.71 4.28
N PHE A 152 -2.03 14.78 3.57
CA PHE A 152 -1.03 15.71 3.02
C PHE A 152 -0.22 16.44 4.11
N ASP A 153 -0.83 16.79 5.24
CA ASP A 153 -0.11 17.38 6.38
C ASP A 153 0.92 16.39 6.97
N ILE A 154 0.54 15.13 7.16
CA ILE A 154 1.46 14.05 7.56
C ILE A 154 2.63 13.95 6.56
N ILE A 155 2.34 13.87 5.25
CA ILE A 155 3.40 13.77 4.23
C ILE A 155 4.37 14.96 4.30
N ARG A 156 3.86 16.19 4.47
CA ARG A 156 4.72 17.38 4.60
C ARG A 156 5.61 17.33 5.85
N LYS A 157 5.10 16.83 6.97
CA LYS A 157 5.86 16.71 8.23
C LYS A 157 6.85 15.54 8.23
N VAL A 158 6.57 14.50 7.44
CA VAL A 158 7.51 13.39 7.20
C VAL A 158 8.71 13.88 6.39
N ASP A 159 8.47 14.73 5.39
CA ASP A 159 9.49 15.37 4.55
C ASP A 159 10.57 14.41 4.04
N HIS A 160 10.13 13.35 3.36
CA HIS A 160 11.03 12.32 2.84
C HIS A 160 10.70 11.96 1.38
N PRO A 161 11.69 11.87 0.47
CA PRO A 161 11.43 11.68 -0.97
C PRO A 161 10.74 10.35 -1.31
N HIS A 162 10.96 9.31 -0.52
CA HIS A 162 10.32 7.99 -0.66
C HIS A 162 8.93 7.89 -0.04
N VAL A 163 8.39 8.94 0.60
CA VAL A 163 7.04 8.89 1.16
C VAL A 163 6.13 9.78 0.33
N LYS A 164 5.03 9.20 -0.15
CA LYS A 164 4.00 9.88 -0.94
C LYS A 164 2.62 9.59 -0.36
N PHE A 165 1.66 10.40 -0.76
CA PHE A 165 0.25 10.17 -0.45
C PHE A 165 -0.39 9.39 -1.60
N LEU A 166 -1.11 8.32 -1.28
CA LEU A 166 -2.03 7.65 -2.20
C LEU A 166 -3.41 8.26 -1.96
N TYR A 167 -3.89 9.00 -2.96
CA TYR A 167 -5.23 9.56 -2.92
C TYR A 167 -6.18 8.67 -3.71
N ASP A 168 -6.94 7.84 -3.01
CA ASP A 168 -8.04 7.09 -3.62
C ASP A 168 -9.28 7.98 -3.75
N THR A 169 -9.70 8.23 -5.00
CA THR A 169 -10.87 9.05 -5.30
C THR A 169 -12.19 8.33 -5.03
N MET A 170 -12.21 6.99 -5.08
CA MET A 170 -13.41 6.20 -4.78
C MET A 170 -13.85 6.40 -3.33
N SER A 171 -12.89 6.56 -2.41
CA SER A 171 -13.18 6.93 -1.03
C SER A 171 -14.02 8.21 -0.93
N LYS A 172 -13.93 9.16 -1.88
CA LYS A 172 -14.79 10.37 -1.85
C LYS A 172 -16.06 10.27 -2.68
N LEU A 173 -16.13 9.39 -3.68
CA LEU A 173 -17.19 9.39 -4.70
C LEU A 173 -18.56 8.90 -4.18
N LEU A 174 -18.63 8.34 -2.97
CA LEU A 174 -19.89 7.92 -2.35
C LEU A 174 -20.72 9.10 -1.78
N LYS A 175 -20.21 10.34 -1.84
CA LYS A 175 -20.83 11.53 -1.21
C LYS A 175 -21.74 12.39 -2.11
N GLU A 176 -22.35 11.82 -3.14
CA GLU A 176 -23.43 12.49 -3.87
C GLU A 176 -24.76 11.76 -3.68
N THR A 177 -25.38 11.94 -2.52
CA THR A 177 -26.85 11.81 -2.33
C THR A 177 -27.36 12.83 -1.33
#